data_AF-A0A7W0JI77-F1
#
_entry.id   AF-A0A7W0JI77-F1
#
_cell.length_a   1.000
_cell.length_b   1.000
_cell.length_c   1.000
_cell.angle_alpha   90.00
_cell.angle_beta   90.00
_cell.angle_gamma   90.00
#
_symmetry.space_group_name_H-M   'P 1'
#
loop_
_entity.id
_entity.type
_entity.pdbx_description
1 polymer ?
#
loop_
_entity_poly.entity_id
_entity_poly.type
_entity_poly.pdbx_seq_one_letter_code
_entity_poly.pdbx_strand_id
1 'polypeptide(L)'
;MSAIKNPAETGGTPTIRVEIYNQTYNIRSDGDSEYVINLAEFVDRRMREISSGTLTVDSLKVAILAALHIADELHRLKRLHEQADTQLASRSTECAEMLDRVLKSRSAAEQPAPGQGGISFS
;
A
#
# COMPACT_ATOMS: atom_id res chain seq x y z
N MET A 1 23.76 51.13 26.18
CA MET A 1 24.57 49.90 26.25
C MET A 1 23.66 48.69 26.21
N SER A 2 23.88 47.84 25.19
CA SER A 2 23.61 46.40 25.07
C SER A 2 22.26 45.87 25.57
N ALA A 3 21.32 45.55 24.67
CA ALA A 3 21.26 44.35 23.85
C ALA A 3 21.09 43.07 24.66
N ILE A 4 19.87 42.49 24.67
CA ILE A 4 19.67 41.06 24.39
C ILE A 4 18.39 40.92 23.57
N LYS A 5 18.59 40.89 22.26
CA LYS A 5 17.70 40.28 21.28
C LYS A 5 17.73 38.78 21.56
N ASN A 6 16.59 38.16 21.86
CA ASN A 6 16.44 36.72 21.63
C ASN A 6 15.34 36.51 20.59
N PRO A 7 15.73 36.22 19.32
CA PRO A 7 14.81 35.89 18.24
C PRO A 7 14.84 34.37 18.05
N ALA A 8 13.77 33.65 18.37
CA ALA A 8 13.53 32.30 17.83
C ALA A 8 12.11 31.84 18.15
N GLU A 9 11.12 32.57 17.65
CA GLU A 9 9.92 31.89 17.17
C GLU A 9 10.34 31.18 15.88
N THR A 10 10.52 29.87 15.93
CA THR A 10 10.68 29.06 14.73
C THR A 10 9.73 27.90 14.86
N GLY A 11 8.68 27.90 14.04
CA GLY A 11 7.92 26.70 13.67
C GLY A 11 8.83 25.75 12.91
N GLY A 12 9.79 25.15 13.62
CA GLY A 12 10.81 24.28 13.07
C GLY A 12 10.31 22.85 13.11
N THR A 13 10.26 22.21 11.94
CA THR A 13 10.09 20.77 11.80
C THR A 13 11.00 20.05 12.80
N PRO A 14 10.44 19.22 13.71
CA PRO A 14 11.23 18.55 14.72
C PRO A 14 12.37 17.74 14.09
N THR A 15 13.57 17.94 14.63
CA THR A 15 14.75 17.19 14.23
C THR A 15 14.90 15.97 15.14
N ILE A 16 14.82 14.79 14.55
CA ILE A 16 14.86 13.50 15.24
C ILE A 16 16.24 12.89 15.02
N ARG A 17 16.90 12.49 16.11
CA ARG A 17 18.17 11.80 16.06
C ARG A 17 17.93 10.31 15.96
N VAL A 18 18.49 9.66 14.94
CA VAL A 18 18.42 8.21 14.74
C VAL A 18 19.81 7.63 14.52
N GLU A 19 19.96 6.34 14.77
CA GLU A 19 21.19 5.59 14.51
C GLU A 19 20.91 4.50 13.47
N ILE A 20 21.70 4.48 12.40
CA ILE A 20 21.60 3.50 11.31
C ILE A 20 23.01 3.00 11.03
N TYR A 21 23.24 1.69 11.19
CA TYR A 21 24.51 1.02 10.92
C TYR A 21 25.70 1.69 11.62
N ASN A 22 25.57 1.92 12.93
CA ASN A 22 26.57 2.60 13.77
C ASN A 22 26.88 4.05 13.37
N GLN A 23 26.05 4.67 12.52
CA GLN A 23 26.12 6.09 12.17
C GLN A 23 24.91 6.83 12.70
N THR A 24 25.16 7.95 13.38
CA THR A 24 24.09 8.84 13.86
C THR A 24 23.68 9.82 12.77
N TYR A 25 22.39 9.92 12.50
CA TYR A 25 21.79 10.89 11.58
C TYR A 25 20.76 11.77 12.30
N ASN A 26 20.69 13.04 11.90
CA ASN A 26 19.68 13.99 12.36
C ASN A 26 18.68 14.23 11.22
N ILE A 27 17.49 13.65 11.32
CA ILE A 27 16.44 13.73 10.30
C ILE A 27 15.46 14.84 10.69
N ARG A 28 15.23 15.79 9.80
CA ARG A 28 14.14 16.76 9.96
C ARG A 28 12.87 16.13 9.42
N SER A 29 11.86 15.97 10.26
CA SER A 29 10.57 15.40 9.87
C SER A 29 9.45 16.30 10.36
N ASP A 30 8.41 16.48 9.54
CA ASP A 30 7.14 17.08 9.97
C ASP A 30 6.18 16.00 10.53
N GLY A 31 6.58 14.73 10.45
CA GLY A 31 5.82 13.58 10.92
C GLY A 31 6.23 13.11 12.32
N ASP A 32 5.57 12.06 12.78
CA ASP A 32 5.79 11.44 14.09
C ASP A 32 7.24 10.99 14.27
N SER A 33 7.82 11.35 15.42
CA SER A 33 9.16 10.93 15.81
C SER A 33 9.26 9.41 15.92
N GLU A 34 8.22 8.73 16.42
CA GLU A 34 8.22 7.28 16.53
C GLU A 34 8.27 6.60 15.16
N TYR A 35 7.57 7.16 14.17
CA TYR A 35 7.57 6.61 12.81
C TYR A 35 8.97 6.67 12.18
N VAL A 36 9.68 7.78 12.35
CA VAL A 36 11.04 7.94 11.81
C VAL A 36 12.03 7.01 12.51
N ILE A 37 11.90 6.83 13.83
CA ILE A 37 12.72 5.88 14.59
C ILE A 37 12.48 4.44 14.10
N ASN A 38 11.22 4.03 13.94
CA ASN A 38 10.88 2.71 13.41
C ASN A 38 11.46 2.48 12.00
N LEU A 39 11.42 3.51 11.14
CA LEU A 39 12.00 3.41 9.80
C LEU A 39 13.53 3.26 9.84
N ALA A 40 14.20 3.98 10.73
CA ALA A 40 15.65 3.87 10.94
C ALA A 40 16.04 2.47 11.45
N GLU A 41 15.30 1.94 12.43
CA GLU A 41 15.51 0.58 12.94
C GLU A 41 15.28 -0.49 11.86
N PHE A 42 14.28 -0.31 11.01
CA PHE A 42 14.02 -1.21 9.90
C PHE A 42 15.17 -1.24 8.90
N VAL A 43 15.70 -0.07 8.53
CA VAL A 43 16.86 0.05 7.64
C VAL A 43 18.11 -0.56 8.29
N ASP A 44 18.38 -0.26 9.57
CA ASP A 44 19.52 -0.82 10.31
C ASP A 44 19.49 -2.35 10.31
N ARG A 45 18.33 -2.94 10.59
CA ARG A 45 18.14 -4.40 10.57
C ARG A 45 18.42 -4.99 9.19
N ARG A 46 17.89 -4.40 8.13
CA ARG A 46 18.14 -4.85 6.75
C ARG A 46 19.61 -4.75 6.37
N MET A 47 20.29 -3.68 6.77
CA MET A 47 21.73 -3.54 6.54
C MET A 47 22.53 -4.60 7.31
N ARG A 48 22.18 -4.88 8.57
CA ARG A 48 22.82 -5.94 9.37
C ARG A 48 22.63 -7.34 8.76
N GLU A 49 21.41 -7.68 8.34
CA GLU A 49 21.10 -8.95 7.67
C GLU A 49 21.98 -9.14 6.43
N ILE A 50 22.05 -8.13 5.56
CA ILE A 50 22.86 -8.18 4.34
C ILE A 50 24.36 -8.27 4.68
N SER A 51 24.84 -7.45 5.61
CA SER A 51 26.25 -7.49 6.05
C SER A 51 26.67 -8.84 6.64
N SER A 52 25.74 -9.58 7.24
CA SER A 52 26.00 -10.90 7.80
C SER A 52 25.99 -12.00 6.73
N GLY A 53 25.18 -11.84 5.67
CA GLY A 53 25.03 -12.82 4.60
C GLY A 53 26.04 -12.66 3.46
N THR A 54 26.54 -11.44 3.23
CA THR A 54 27.56 -11.15 2.21
C THR A 54 28.86 -10.78 2.90
N LEU A 55 29.97 -11.45 2.56
CA LEU A 55 31.32 -11.18 3.09
C LEU A 55 31.90 -9.84 2.57
N THR A 56 31.06 -8.80 2.48
CA THR A 56 31.33 -7.50 1.90
C THR A 56 31.35 -6.46 3.01
N VAL A 57 32.51 -5.88 3.27
CA VAL A 57 32.78 -4.94 4.37
C VAL A 57 32.45 -3.48 4.05
N ASP A 58 31.97 -3.19 2.83
CA ASP A 58 31.69 -1.82 2.42
C ASP A 58 30.27 -1.38 2.83
N SER A 59 30.21 -0.50 3.83
CA SER A 59 28.97 0.05 4.40
C SER A 59 28.08 0.69 3.33
N LEU A 60 28.68 1.33 2.32
CA LEU A 60 27.93 1.97 1.24
C LEU A 60 27.26 0.92 0.34
N LYS A 61 27.96 -0.15 0.00
CA LYS A 61 27.39 -1.25 -0.79
C LYS A 61 26.26 -1.95 -0.04
N VAL A 62 26.44 -2.18 1.27
CA VAL A 62 25.39 -2.73 2.13
C VAL A 62 24.17 -1.81 2.16
N ALA A 63 24.35 -0.50 2.27
CA ALA A 63 23.25 0.46 2.25
C ALA A 63 22.48 0.44 0.91
N ILE A 64 23.19 0.39 -0.22
CA ILE A 64 22.58 0.30 -1.55
C ILE A 64 21.81 -1.01 -1.71
N LEU A 65 22.38 -2.13 -1.27
CA LEU A 65 21.69 -3.44 -1.31
C LEU A 65 20.45 -3.46 -0.41
N ALA A 66 20.53 -2.87 0.78
CA ALA A 66 19.39 -2.74 1.68
C ALA A 66 18.27 -1.90 1.05
N ALA A 67 18.62 -0.76 0.46
CA ALA A 67 17.66 0.10 -0.24
C ALA A 67 16.99 -0.63 -1.42
N LEU A 68 17.77 -1.37 -2.22
CA LEU A 68 17.25 -2.17 -3.33
C LEU A 68 16.29 -3.27 -2.84
N HIS A 69 16.66 -3.96 -1.76
CA HIS A 69 15.84 -5.03 -1.21
C HIS A 69 14.49 -4.50 -0.66
N ILE A 70 14.53 -3.38 0.06
CA ILE A 70 13.32 -2.70 0.55
C ILE A 70 12.46 -2.21 -0.62
N ALA A 71 13.08 -1.66 -1.67
CA ALA A 71 12.36 -1.21 -2.85
C ALA A 71 11.71 -2.37 -3.62
N ASP A 72 12.38 -3.51 -3.76
CA ASP A 72 11.81 -4.70 -4.41
C ASP A 72 10.63 -5.25 -3.61
N GLU A 73 10.76 -5.34 -2.28
CA GLU A 73 9.67 -5.78 -1.39
C GLU A 73 8.43 -4.89 -1.56
N LEU A 74 8.61 -3.57 -1.59
CA LEU A 74 7.53 -2.61 -1.82
C LEU A 74 6.88 -2.79 -3.20
N HIS A 75 7.66 -2.99 -4.27
CA HIS A 75 7.10 -3.24 -5.61
C HIS A 75 6.40 -4.59 -5.70
N ARG A 76 6.91 -5.62 -5.01
CA ARG A 76 6.26 -6.93 -4.93
C ARG A 76 4.91 -6.83 -4.21
N LEU A 77 4.84 -6.11 -3.09
CA LEU A 77 3.60 -5.84 -2.37
C LEU A 77 2.60 -5.07 -3.23
N LYS A 78 3.03 -4.03 -3.96
CA LYS A 78 2.15 -3.30 -4.90
C LYS A 78 1.59 -4.20 -6.00
N ARG A 79 2.43 -5.02 -6.62
CA ARG A 79 1.98 -5.98 -7.65
C ARG A 79 0.97 -6.99 -7.11
N LEU A 80 1.20 -7.50 -5.90
CA LEU A 80 0.25 -8.41 -5.24
C LEU A 80 -1.08 -7.73 -4.96
N HIS A 81 -1.07 -6.46 -4.54
CA HIS A 81 -2.27 -5.68 -4.32
C HIS A 81 -3.05 -5.44 -5.63
N GLU A 82 -2.38 -5.00 -6.68
CA GLU A 82 -3.00 -4.82 -8.01
C GLU A 82 -3.59 -6.13 -8.56
N GLN A 83 -2.89 -7.27 -8.35
CA GLN A 83 -3.40 -8.58 -8.72
C GLN A 83 -4.64 -8.98 -7.93
N ALA A 84 -4.67 -8.71 -6.63
CA ALA A 84 -5.81 -8.98 -5.77
C ALA A 84 -7.02 -8.11 -6.17
N ASP A 85 -6.82 -6.82 -6.43
CA ASP A 85 -7.86 -5.92 -6.90
C ASP A 85 -8.43 -6.35 -8.25
N THR A 86 -7.56 -6.76 -9.18
CA THR A 86 -7.99 -7.28 -10.49
C THR A 86 -8.80 -8.56 -10.35
N GLN A 87 -8.39 -9.48 -9.47
CA GLN A 87 -9.15 -10.69 -9.19
C GLN A 87 -10.50 -10.37 -8.55
N LEU A 88 -10.54 -9.45 -7.59
CA LEU A 88 -11.76 -9.03 -6.93
C LEU A 88 -12.74 -8.40 -7.93
N ALA A 89 -12.25 -7.52 -8.82
CA ALA A 89 -13.04 -6.92 -9.88
C ALA A 89 -13.59 -7.98 -10.84
N SER A 90 -12.76 -8.92 -11.28
CA SER A 90 -13.18 -10.03 -12.16
C SER A 90 -14.27 -10.88 -11.52
N ARG A 91 -14.12 -11.24 -10.24
CA ARG A 91 -15.11 -12.02 -9.49
C ARG A 91 -16.41 -11.26 -9.29
N SER A 92 -16.33 -9.95 -9.03
CA SER A 92 -17.52 -9.10 -8.91
C SER A 92 -18.31 -9.05 -10.22
N THR A 93 -17.63 -8.90 -11.36
CA THR A 93 -18.26 -8.94 -12.69
C THR A 93 -18.89 -10.30 -12.96
N GLU A 94 -18.17 -11.38 -12.69
CA GLU A 94 -18.65 -12.75 -12.90
C GLU A 94 -19.91 -13.04 -12.06
N CYS A 95 -19.95 -12.56 -10.81
CA CYS A 95 -21.11 -12.70 -9.94
C CYS A 95 -22.30 -11.86 -10.42
N ALA A 96 -22.06 -10.62 -10.87
CA ALA A 96 -23.09 -9.76 -11.44
C ALA A 96 -23.71 -10.39 -12.71
N GLU A 97 -22.91 -11.00 -13.58
CA GLU A 97 -23.40 -11.70 -14.76
C GLU A 97 -24.24 -12.94 -14.38
N MET A 98 -23.83 -13.71 -13.38
CA MET A 98 -24.63 -14.85 -12.89
C MET A 98 -25.98 -14.40 -12.35
N LEU A 99 -26.02 -13.32 -11.57
CA LEU A 99 -27.26 -12.74 -11.05
C LEU A 99 -28.17 -12.25 -12.19
N ASP A 100 -27.62 -11.55 -13.18
CA ASP A 100 -28.40 -11.04 -14.31
C ASP A 100 -29.00 -12.18 -15.16
N ARG A 101 -28.26 -13.27 -15.35
CA ARG A 101 -28.78 -14.49 -16.02
C ARG A 101 -29.94 -15.12 -15.25
N VAL A 102 -29.88 -15.20 -13.93
CA VAL A 102 -30.95 -15.76 -13.10
C VAL A 102 -32.19 -14.85 -13.08
N LEU A 103 -32.00 -13.53 -13.03
CA LEU A 103 -33.10 -12.57 -13.12
C LEU A 103 -33.80 -12.66 -14.48
N LYS A 104 -33.03 -12.80 -15.57
CA LYS A 104 -33.55 -12.95 -16.93
C LYS A 104 -34.28 -14.28 -17.16
N SER A 105 -33.83 -15.38 -16.54
CA SER A 105 -34.53 -16.66 -16.63
C SER A 105 -35.85 -16.66 -15.85
N ARG A 106 -35.90 -15.97 -14.70
CA ARG A 106 -37.13 -15.82 -13.90
C ARG A 106 -38.16 -14.93 -14.58
N SER A 107 -37.74 -13.81 -15.18
CA SER A 107 -38.65 -12.91 -15.90
C SER A 107 -39.22 -13.54 -17.18
N ALA A 108 -38.49 -14.46 -17.81
CA ALA A 108 -38.98 -15.24 -18.95
C ALA A 108 -40.03 -16.31 -18.57
N ALA A 109 -39.98 -16.83 -17.33
CA ALA A 109 -40.95 -17.81 -16.84
C ALA A 109 -42.26 -17.17 -16.31
N GLU A 110 -42.25 -15.86 -16.04
CA GLU A 110 -43.40 -15.11 -15.50
C GLU A 110 -44.30 -14.52 -16.61
N GLN A 111 -43.97 -14.66 -17.90
CA GLN A 111 -44.88 -14.23 -18.98
C GLN A 111 -45.98 -15.30 -19.18
N PRO A 112 -47.24 -15.03 -18.79
CA PRO A 112 -48.31 -15.97 -19.00
C PRO A 112 -48.63 -16.01 -20.49
N ALA A 113 -48.81 -17.24 -21.01
CA ALA A 113 -49.19 -17.49 -22.39
C ALA A 113 -50.36 -16.58 -22.83
N PRO A 114 -50.31 -15.94 -24.02
CA PRO A 114 -51.48 -15.27 -24.56
C PRO A 114 -52.59 -16.32 -24.71
N GLY A 115 -53.68 -16.10 -23.99
CA GLY A 115 -54.78 -17.06 -23.84
C GLY A 115 -55.26 -17.58 -25.18
N GLN A 116 -55.16 -18.90 -25.36
CA GLN A 116 -55.97 -19.62 -26.34
C GLN A 116 -57.34 -19.88 -25.73
N GLY A 117 -58.38 -19.57 -26.50
CA GLY A 117 -59.80 -19.77 -26.18
C GLY A 117 -60.56 -18.50 -26.56
N GLY A 118 -61.04 -18.31 -27.78
CA GLY A 118 -61.91 -19.24 -28.52
C GLY A 118 -63.34 -19.03 -28.06
N ILE A 119 -64.14 -18.27 -28.81
CA ILE A 119 -65.40 -18.74 -29.43
C ILE A 119 -65.98 -17.66 -30.34
N SER A 120 -66.30 -18.12 -31.54
CA SER A 120 -67.15 -17.53 -32.58
C SER A 120 -68.62 -17.45 -32.16
N PHE A 121 -69.25 -16.27 -32.30
CA PHE A 121 -70.70 -16.00 -32.53
C PHE A 121 -70.88 -14.47 -32.52
N SER A 122 -71.62 -13.74 -33.36
CA SER A 122 -72.66 -13.99 -34.38
C SER A 122 -72.46 -13.02 -35.55
#